data_AF-A0A1H1FIT8-F1
#
_entry.id   AF-A0A1H1FIT8-F1
#
_cell.length_a   1.000
_cell.length_b   1.000
_cell.length_c   1.000
_cell.angle_alpha   90.00
_cell.angle_beta   90.00
_cell.angle_gamma   90.00
#
_symmetry.space_group_name_H-M   'P 1'
#
loop_
_entity.id
_entity.type
_entity.pdbx_description
1 polymer ?
#
loop_
_entity_poly.entity_id
_entity_poly.type
_entity_poly.pdbx_seq_one_letter_code
_entity_poly.pdbx_strand_id
1 'polypeptide(L)'
;MTDKPRFHVIDGSKPPDTPAEEVRKRVRAMPKPATMVQCHRCGGREVIETKIGVLMKNGKPTGGTKALLCAQCFMKGERVVL
;
A
#
# COMPACT_ATOMS: atom_id res chain seq x y z
N MET A 1 39.40 24.66 -26.64
CA MET A 1 38.38 24.48 -25.59
C MET A 1 37.37 23.51 -26.14
N THR A 2 37.39 22.26 -25.70
CA THR A 2 36.47 21.23 -26.22
C THR A 2 35.20 21.31 -25.38
N ASP A 3 34.18 22.00 -25.90
CA ASP A 3 32.86 22.04 -25.27
C ASP A 3 32.34 20.61 -25.09
N LYS A 4 32.21 20.19 -23.83
CA LYS A 4 31.65 18.89 -23.47
C LYS A 4 30.21 18.85 -23.97
N PRO A 5 29.79 17.86 -24.79
CA PRO A 5 28.40 17.77 -25.20
C PRO A 5 27.53 17.64 -23.95
N ARG A 6 26.67 18.64 -23.72
CA ARG A 6 25.72 18.65 -22.61
C ARG A 6 24.58 17.73 -22.98
N PHE A 7 24.60 16.51 -22.45
CA PHE A 7 23.41 15.66 -22.48
C PHE A 7 22.27 16.40 -21.78
N HIS A 8 21.14 16.58 -22.47
CA HIS A 8 19.93 17.10 -21.87
C HIS A 8 19.09 15.92 -21.41
N VAL A 9 18.73 15.91 -20.13
CA VAL A 9 17.82 14.91 -19.59
C VAL A 9 16.44 15.22 -20.13
N ILE A 10 15.89 14.31 -20.92
CA ILE A 10 14.49 14.34 -21.33
C ILE A 10 13.72 13.62 -20.23
N ASP A 11 12.80 14.32 -19.56
CA ASP A 11 11.87 13.66 -18.64
C ASP A 11 11.04 12.66 -19.44
N GLY A 12 11.28 11.37 -19.21
CA GLY A 12 10.55 10.31 -19.86
C GLY A 12 9.06 10.42 -19.58
N SER A 13 8.22 10.16 -20.58
CA SER A 13 6.79 9.97 -20.36
C SER A 13 6.58 8.84 -19.36
N LYS A 14 5.69 9.02 -18.37
CA LYS A 14 5.33 7.94 -17.44
C LYS A 14 4.96 6.70 -18.26
N PRO A 15 5.51 5.51 -17.92
CA PRO A 15 5.09 4.28 -18.56
C PRO A 15 3.57 4.19 -18.51
N PRO A 16 2.91 3.74 -19.60
CA PRO A 16 1.47 3.51 -19.55
C PRO A 16 1.18 2.56 -18.39
N ASP A 17 0.10 2.86 -17.65
CA ASP A 17 -0.30 1.99 -16.57
C ASP A 17 -0.56 0.58 -17.14
N THR A 18 -0.13 -0.43 -16.40
CA THR A 18 -0.60 -1.79 -16.70
C THR A 18 -2.14 -1.82 -16.55
N PRO A 19 -2.86 -2.68 -17.27
CA PRO A 19 -4.32 -2.81 -17.12
C PRO A 19 -4.75 -3.02 -15.67
N ALA A 20 -3.92 -3.70 -14.87
CA ALA A 20 -4.16 -3.92 -13.44
C ALA A 20 -4.07 -2.62 -12.61
N GLU A 21 -3.13 -1.72 -12.93
CA GLU A 21 -3.00 -0.43 -12.24
C GLU A 21 -4.12 0.54 -12.61
N GLU A 22 -4.59 0.55 -13.86
CA GLU A 22 -5.77 1.33 -14.24
C GLU A 22 -7.01 0.91 -13.44
N VAL A 23 -7.24 -0.40 -13.32
CA VAL A 23 -8.35 -0.92 -12.51
C VAL A 23 -8.19 -0.51 -11.04
N ARG A 24 -6.97 -0.58 -10.47
CA ARG A 24 -6.72 -0.14 -9.08
C ARG A 24 -6.95 1.36 -8.90
N LYS A 25 -6.55 2.20 -9.85
CA LYS A 25 -6.84 3.64 -9.83
C LYS A 25 -8.34 3.88 -9.83
N ARG A 26 -9.09 3.20 -10.71
CA ARG A 26 -10.56 3.27 -10.75
C ARG A 26 -11.19 2.84 -9.43
N VAL A 27 -10.79 1.69 -8.87
CA VAL A 27 -11.33 1.17 -7.60
C VAL A 27 -11.04 2.12 -6.43
N ARG A 28 -9.85 2.73 -6.39
CA ARG A 28 -9.50 3.74 -5.38
C ARG A 28 -10.39 4.99 -5.48
N ALA A 29 -10.73 5.42 -6.69
CA ALA A 29 -11.56 6.60 -6.94
C ALA A 29 -13.08 6.35 -6.76
N MET A 30 -13.53 5.10 -6.60
CA MET A 30 -14.96 4.80 -6.40
C MET A 30 -15.48 5.49 -5.13
N PRO A 31 -16.70 6.04 -5.16
CA PRO A 31 -17.28 6.74 -4.01
C PRO A 31 -17.31 5.83 -2.79
N LYS A 32 -17.05 6.44 -1.63
CA LYS A 32 -17.11 5.80 -0.31
C LYS A 32 -17.42 6.85 0.76
N PRO A 33 -17.93 6.42 1.94
CA PRO A 33 -17.99 7.29 3.10
C PRO A 33 -16.60 7.82 3.46
N ALA A 34 -16.50 9.09 3.87
CA ALA A 34 -15.22 9.74 4.20
C ALA A 34 -14.45 9.02 5.32
N THR A 35 -15.17 8.41 6.25
CA THR A 35 -14.61 7.68 7.41
C THR A 35 -14.29 6.21 7.11
N MET A 36 -14.59 5.71 5.91
CA MET A 36 -14.31 4.32 5.53
C MET A 36 -12.84 4.15 5.16
N VAL A 37 -12.15 3.30 5.94
CA VAL A 37 -10.75 2.89 5.69
C VAL A 37 -10.65 2.22 4.32
N GLN A 38 -9.62 2.58 3.57
CA GLN A 38 -9.35 2.01 2.25
C GLN A 38 -7.85 1.89 2.04
N CYS A 39 -7.44 0.76 1.47
CA CYS A 39 -6.06 0.52 1.12
C CYS A 39 -5.57 1.48 0.03
N HIS A 40 -4.50 2.23 0.32
CA HIS A 40 -3.85 3.14 -0.63
C HIS A 40 -3.17 2.40 -1.80
N ARG A 41 -2.86 1.10 -1.64
CA ARG A 41 -2.23 0.26 -2.68
C ARG A 41 -3.24 -0.39 -3.62
N CYS A 42 -4.17 -1.20 -3.11
CA CYS A 42 -5.09 -2.00 -3.93
C CYS A 42 -6.53 -1.45 -4.00
N GLY A 43 -6.89 -0.47 -3.16
CA GLY A 43 -8.24 0.07 -3.08
C GLY A 43 -9.25 -0.78 -2.29
N GLY A 44 -8.81 -1.93 -1.73
CA GLY A 44 -9.63 -2.79 -0.88
C GLY A 44 -10.07 -2.10 0.41
N ARG A 45 -11.23 -2.53 0.94
CA ARG A 45 -11.92 -1.92 2.09
C ARG A 45 -12.12 -2.89 3.26
N GLU A 46 -11.46 -4.05 3.17
CA GLU A 46 -11.42 -5.07 4.20
C GLU A 46 -10.06 -5.03 4.92
N VAL A 47 -10.11 -5.05 6.25
CA VAL A 47 -8.93 -4.87 7.11
C VAL A 47 -8.80 -5.98 8.13
N ILE A 48 -7.56 -6.31 8.48
CA ILE A 48 -7.21 -7.23 9.58
C ILE A 48 -6.54 -6.38 10.67
N GLU A 49 -7.07 -6.41 11.89
CA GLU A 49 -6.36 -5.86 13.05
C GLU A 49 -5.32 -6.87 13.53
N THR A 50 -4.05 -6.50 13.49
CA THR A 50 -2.94 -7.31 14.00
C THR A 50 -2.31 -6.64 15.22
N LYS A 51 -1.71 -7.45 16.11
CA LYS A 51 -0.85 -6.96 17.20
C LYS A 51 0.59 -7.35 16.92
N ILE A 52 1.48 -6.37 16.85
CA ILE A 52 2.92 -6.55 16.59
C ILE A 52 3.67 -6.62 17.92
N GLY A 53 4.58 -7.58 18.06
CA GLY A 53 5.39 -7.72 19.28
C GLY A 53 4.60 -8.25 20.49
N VAL A 54 3.64 -9.16 20.25
CA VAL A 54 2.90 -9.84 21.32
C VAL A 54 3.86 -10.74 22.10
N LEU A 55 3.78 -10.68 23.43
CA LEU A 55 4.53 -11.55 24.34
C LEU A 55 3.63 -12.63 24.92
N MET A 56 4.16 -13.83 25.13
CA MET A 56 3.47 -14.86 25.90
C MET A 56 3.90 -14.76 27.37
N LYS A 57 2.97 -14.35 28.24
CA LYS A 57 3.20 -14.28 29.70
C LYS A 57 2.19 -15.18 30.40
N ASN A 58 2.65 -16.12 31.20
CA ASN A 58 1.81 -17.10 31.90
C ASN A 58 0.83 -17.84 30.95
N GLY A 59 1.33 -18.22 29.76
CA GLY A 59 0.53 -18.90 28.74
C GLY A 59 -0.51 -18.03 28.02
N LYS A 60 -0.56 -16.71 28.29
CA LYS A 60 -1.52 -15.79 27.67
C LYS A 60 -0.80 -14.74 26.80
N PRO A 61 -1.32 -14.45 25.59
CA PRO A 61 -0.79 -13.37 24.76
C PRO A 61 -1.09 -12.02 25.43
N THR A 62 -0.05 -11.22 25.63
CA THR A 62 -0.10 -9.93 26.33
C THR A 62 0.68 -8.86 25.57
N GLY A 63 0.21 -7.62 25.65
CA GLY A 63 0.88 -6.46 25.03
C GLY A 63 0.74 -6.39 23.50
N GLY A 64 1.74 -5.78 22.87
CA GLY A 64 1.84 -5.56 21.43
C GLY A 64 1.15 -4.28 20.94
N THR A 65 1.60 -3.80 19.77
CA THR A 65 1.07 -2.60 19.11
C THR A 65 0.03 -3.00 18.07
N LYS A 66 -1.18 -2.46 18.18
CA LYS A 66 -2.23 -2.66 17.17
C LYS A 66 -1.86 -1.97 15.86
N ALA A 67 -2.10 -2.66 14.75
CA ALA A 67 -1.96 -2.12 13.40
C ALA A 67 -3.05 -2.70 12.49
N LEU A 68 -3.64 -1.85 11.65
CA LEU A 68 -4.59 -2.28 10.62
C LEU A 68 -3.82 -2.64 9.36
N LEU A 69 -4.09 -3.83 8.82
CA LEU A 69 -3.54 -4.31 7.57
C LEU A 69 -4.63 -4.45 6.53
N CYS A 70 -4.30 -4.23 5.25
CA CYS A 70 -5.21 -4.59 4.16
C CYS A 70 -5.30 -6.11 4.01
N ALA A 71 -6.51 -6.68 4.13
CA ALA A 71 -6.74 -8.12 4.03
C ALA A 71 -6.32 -8.69 2.66
N GLN A 72 -6.70 -8.01 1.57
CA GLN A 72 -6.41 -8.47 0.21
C GLN A 72 -4.92 -8.44 -0.14
N CYS A 73 -4.18 -7.42 0.32
CA CYS A 73 -2.73 -7.37 0.13
C CYS A 73 -2.06 -8.46 0.96
N PHE A 74 -2.52 -8.68 2.20
CA PHE A 74 -1.98 -9.72 3.06
C PHE A 74 -2.14 -11.13 2.46
N MET A 75 -3.30 -11.44 1.87
CA MET A 75 -3.53 -12.70 1.16
C MET A 75 -2.60 -12.92 -0.05
N LYS A 76 -1.97 -11.85 -0.57
CA LYS A 76 -0.98 -11.91 -1.65
C LYS A 76 0.47 -11.90 -1.14
N GLY A 77 0.67 -12.02 0.17
CA GLY A 77 1.99 -11.96 0.80
C GLY A 77 2.51 -10.53 1.04
N GLU A 78 1.70 -9.49 0.86
CA GLU A 78 2.11 -8.10 1.05
C GLU A 78 1.63 -7.55 2.40
N ARG A 79 2.55 -7.00 3.21
CA ARG A 79 2.22 -6.35 4.48
C ARG A 79 1.96 -4.84 4.30
N VAL A 80 0.74 -4.48 3.90
CA VAL A 80 0.33 -3.07 3.75
C VAL A 80 -0.40 -2.58 5.01
N VAL A 81 0.19 -1.62 5.72
CA VAL A 81 -0.39 -0.97 6.90
C VAL A 81 -1.25 0.21 6.48
N LEU A 82 -2.40 0.42 7.14
CA LEU A 82 -3.37 1.47 6.86
C LEU A 82 -3.45 2.51 7.98
#